data_AF-A0A670I0B8-F1
#
_entry.id   AF-A0A670I0B8-F1
#
_cell.length_a   1.000
_cell.length_b   1.000
_cell.length_c   1.000
_cell.angle_alpha   90.00
_cell.angle_beta   90.00
_cell.angle_gamma   90.00
#
_symmetry.space_group_name_H-M   'P 1'
#
loop_
_entity.id
_entity.type
_entity.pdbx_description
1 polymer ?
#
loop_
_entity_poly.entity_id
_entity_poly.type
_entity_poly.pdbx_seq_one_letter_code
_entity_poly.pdbx_strand_id
1 'polypeptide(L)' 'MDLKKSKEDVSNFDPEFLKEEPILTPIEEGILSMINQDEFKNFSYTDPELESSPHLRAPTALSP' A
#
# COMPACT_ATOMS: atom_id res chain seq x y z
N MET A 1 -3.91 -32.31 3.44
CA MET A 1 -3.41 -31.92 2.10
C MET A 1 -3.56 -30.41 2.03
N ASP A 2 -2.66 -29.70 2.71
CA ASP A 2 -2.65 -28.23 2.75
C ASP A 2 -2.23 -27.72 1.37
N LEU A 3 -3.24 -27.45 0.53
CA LEU A 3 -3.01 -26.79 -0.75
C LEU A 3 -2.45 -25.41 -0.41
N LYS A 4 -1.15 -25.20 -0.59
CA LYS A 4 -0.52 -23.88 -0.50
C LYS A 4 -1.30 -22.96 -1.43
N LYS A 5 -2.16 -22.11 -0.86
CA LYS A 5 -2.82 -21.02 -1.55
C LYS A 5 -1.74 -20.19 -2.26
N SER A 6 -1.94 -19.91 -3.54
CA SER A 6 -0.98 -19.16 -4.35
C SER A 6 -0.83 -17.74 -3.82
N LYS A 7 0.21 -17.03 -4.27
CA LYS A 7 0.41 -15.61 -3.88
C LYS A 7 -0.76 -14.73 -4.34
N GLU A 8 -1.46 -15.18 -5.38
CA GLU A 8 -2.59 -14.53 -6.03
C GLU A 8 -3.95 -15.05 -5.54
N ASP A 9 -4.00 -15.89 -4.49
CA ASP A 9 -5.26 -16.42 -3.98
C ASP A 9 -6.07 -15.32 -3.26
N VAL A 10 -7.22 -14.99 -3.84
CA VAL A 10 -8.14 -13.97 -3.33
C VAL A 10 -9.45 -14.58 -2.81
N SER A 11 -9.54 -15.90 -2.64
CA SER A 11 -10.79 -16.60 -2.28
C SER A 11 -11.41 -16.21 -0.94
N ASN A 12 -10.66 -15.55 -0.06
CA ASN A 12 -11.15 -15.09 1.25
C ASN A 12 -11.58 -13.60 1.25
N PHE A 13 -11.49 -12.91 0.11
CA PHE A 13 -11.90 -11.51 -0.04
C PHE A 13 -13.29 -11.43 -0.68
N ASP A 14 -14.03 -10.37 -0.38
CA ASP A 14 -15.30 -10.10 -1.06
C ASP A 14 -15.04 -9.84 -2.55
N PRO A 15 -15.69 -10.57 -3.49
CA PRO A 15 -15.54 -10.35 -4.92
C PRO A 15 -15.89 -8.92 -5.38
N GLU A 16 -16.66 -8.15 -4.61
CA GLU A 16 -16.95 -6.76 -4.93
C GLU A 16 -15.68 -5.90 -5.00
N PHE A 17 -14.74 -6.09 -4.07
CA PHE A 17 -13.46 -5.36 -4.04
C PHE A 17 -12.49 -5.79 -5.14
N LEU A 18 -12.70 -6.94 -5.77
CA LEU A 18 -11.83 -7.47 -6.84
C LEU A 18 -12.23 -6.97 -8.24
N LYS A 19 -13.40 -6.36 -8.37
CA LYS A 19 -13.93 -5.88 -9.66
C LYS A 19 -13.36 -4.53 -10.07
N GLU A 20 -12.92 -3.74 -9.10
CA GLU A 20 -12.37 -2.42 -9.33
C GLU A 20 -10.89 -2.52 -9.67
N GLU A 21 -10.43 -1.66 -10.59
CA GLU A 21 -9.01 -1.51 -10.87
C GLU A 21 -8.30 -0.92 -9.64
N PRO A 22 -7.05 -1.34 -9.33
CA PRO A 22 -6.31 -0.86 -8.17
C PRO A 22 -5.73 0.53 -8.41
N ILE A 23 -6.62 1.52 -8.57
CA ILE A 23 -6.27 2.92 -8.84
C ILE A 23 -6.51 3.77 -7.60
N LEU A 24 -5.68 4.81 -7.43
CA LEU A 24 -5.95 5.85 -6.45
C LEU A 24 -7.05 6.76 -6.98
N THR A 25 -7.97 7.17 -6.11
CA THR A 25 -8.92 8.24 -6.42
C THR A 25 -8.15 9.51 -6.79
N PRO A 26 -8.47 10.17 -7.92
CA PRO A 26 -7.82 11.42 -8.30
C PRO A 26 -7.98 12.49 -7.22
N ILE A 27 -6.94 13.30 -7.04
CA ILE A 27 -6.95 14.39 -6.07
C ILE A 27 -7.75 15.57 -6.64
N GLU A 28 -8.73 16.06 -5.89
CA GLU A 28 -9.47 17.27 -6.24
C GLU A 28 -8.57 18.51 -6.14
N GLU A 29 -8.71 19.44 -7.10
CA GLU A 29 -7.89 20.65 -7.11
C GLU A 29 -8.14 21.50 -5.86
N GLY A 30 -7.06 21.95 -5.22
CA GLY A 30 -7.12 22.81 -4.03
C GLY A 30 -7.30 22.08 -2.70
N ILE A 31 -7.71 20.80 -2.68
CA ILE A 31 -7.94 20.07 -1.40
C ILE A 31 -6.66 20.00 -0.55
N LEU A 32 -5.51 19.74 -1.19
CA LEU A 32 -4.21 19.64 -0.51
C LEU A 32 -3.82 20.93 0.20
N SER A 33 -4.21 22.09 -0.36
CA SER A 33 -3.88 23.40 0.21
C SER A 33 -4.65 23.72 1.49
N MET A 34 -5.79 23.05 1.71
CA MET A 34 -6.64 23.24 2.89
C MET A 34 -6.26 22.32 4.05
N ILE A 35 -5.42 21.32 3.81
CA ILE A 35 -5.02 20.34 4.81
C ILE A 35 -3.83 20.89 5.62
N ASN A 36 -3.95 20.87 6.95
CA ASN A 36 -2.87 21.22 7.85
C ASN A 36 -1.76 20.16 7.84
N GLN A 37 -0.69 20.40 7.08
CA GLN A 37 0.42 19.44 6.93
C GLN A 37 1.18 19.17 8.23
N ASP A 38 1.10 20.07 9.21
CA ASP A 38 1.75 19.89 10.50
C ASP A 38 1.18 18.70 11.30
N GLU A 39 -0.07 18.29 11.03
CA GLU A 39 -0.69 17.12 11.66
C GLU A 39 -0.02 15.80 11.26
N PHE A 40 0.69 15.80 10.14
CA PHE A 40 1.39 14.62 9.62
C PHE A 40 2.90 14.63 9.96
N LYS A 41 3.34 15.54 10.85
CA LYS A 41 4.72 15.53 11.36
C LYS A 41 5.00 14.19 12.07
N ASN A 42 6.16 13.62 11.78
CA ASN A 42 6.61 12.32 12.30
C ASN A 42 5.72 11.12 11.89
N PHE A 43 4.94 11.25 10.80
CA PHE A 43 4.13 10.15 10.28
C PHE A 43 4.97 9.05 9.62
N SER A 44 6.08 9.41 8.98
CA SER A 44 6.94 8.46 8.26
C SER A 44 7.58 7.43 9.21
N TYR A 45 7.36 6.16 8.94
CA TYR A 45 7.96 5.02 9.64
C TYR A 45 8.47 4.00 8.62
N THR A 46 9.58 3.34 8.94
CA THR A 46 10.08 2.18 8.20
C THR A 46 10.57 1.17 9.22
N ASP A 47 10.18 -0.09 9.05
CA ASP A 47 10.60 -1.17 9.95
C ASP A 47 12.13 -1.35 9.89
N PRO A 48 12.85 -1.24 11.02
CA PRO A 48 14.30 -1.45 11.05
C PRO A 48 14.74 -2.84 10.52
N GLU A 49 13.90 -3.86 10.65
CA GLU A 49 14.21 -5.20 10.15
C GLU A 49 14.27 -5.23 8.62
N LEU A 50 13.42 -4.44 7.93
CA LEU A 50 13.43 -4.29 6.48
C LEU A 50 14.69 -3.57 5.96
N GLU A 51 15.26 -2.68 6.76
CA GLU A 51 16.52 -2.01 6.44
C GLU A 51 17.72 -2.97 6.56
N SER A 52 17.69 -3.83 7.58
CA SER A 52 18.78 -4.78 7.83
C SER A 52 18.75 -6.02 6.92
N SER A 53 17.61 -6.31 6.28
CA SER A 53 17.37 -7.52 5.51
C SER A 53 16.89 -7.22 4.08
N PRO A 54 17.81 -7.01 3.12
CA PRO A 54 17.45 -6.64 1.74
C PRO A 54 16.61 -7.68 0.99
N HIS A 55 16.55 -8.92 1.48
CA HIS A 55 15.71 -9.99 0.93
C HIS A 55 14.22 -9.88 1.35
N LEU A 56 13.91 -9.06 2.37
CA LEU A 56 12.55 -8.76 2.82
C LEU A 56 11.98 -7.48 2.18
N ARG A 57 12.83 -6.69 1.49
CA ARG A 57 12.35 -5.55 0.71
C ARG A 57 11.52 -6.08 -0.46
N ALA A 58 10.24 -5.73 -0.48
CA ALA A 58 9.46 -5.81 -1.70
C ALA A 58 10.20 -5.00 -2.79
N PRO A 59 10.18 -5.43 -4.07
CA PRO A 59 10.70 -4.58 -5.13
C PRO A 59 9.86 -3.30 -5.13
N THR A 60 10.43 -2.22 -4.59
CA THR A 60 9.86 -0.88 -4.61
C THR A 60 9.93 -0.35 -6.05
N ALA A 61 9.10 -0.92 -6.93
CA ALA A 61 8.63 -0.21 -8.10
C ALA A 61 7.48 0.65 -7.61
N LEU A 62 7.80 1.90 -7.26
CA LEU A 62 6.96 3.10 -7.29
C LEU A 62 7.67 4.15 -6.41
N SER A 63 8.69 4.76 -6.99
CA SER A 63 9.04 6.16 -6.74
C SER A 63 8.66 6.91 -8.02
N PRO A 64 8.25 8.18 -7.92
CA PRO A 64 7.26 8.83 -8.79
C PRO A 64 7.55 8.80 -10.29
#